data_AF-E9CTT8-F1
#
_entry.id   AF-E9CTT8-F1
#
_cell.length_a   1.000
_cell.length_b   1.000
_cell.length_c   1.000
_cell.angle_alpha   90.00
_cell.angle_beta   90.00
_cell.angle_gamma   90.00
#
_symmetry.space_group_name_H-M   'P 1'
#
loop_
_entity.id
_entity.type
_entity.pdbx_description
1 polymer ?
#
loop_
_entity_poly.entity_id
_entity_poly.type
_entity_poly.pdbx_seq_one_letter_code
_entity_poly.pdbx_strand_id
1 'polypeptide(L)'
;MRNTDGGVLRAAPGETPNAGTGLFATTRILIGQPILELDTWLAVLDTARLADTCSNCFGGKTLRDREVDGAPQVPLKLCTGCRTVRYCSKGCQKENWAAIHKHECKIFKNLYPNVLPTPSRAVLRILLLKKHQEDQGDRLQRFDSLTSHLTETIRTKPDHFQNLVLCARAIHEYSKTELSLQEVVDCFGKLDINAFTLTTPFYDQIGAAVEPLASLCNHSCDPNAAVDFDKGKTWLRALQHIEEGEQIFVSYVEPTDACLHRQAELSKRYYFECECPRCIREKEIGDGEFLKEVTDLDSKLVDDAQKEAVGLLEAAKSRISPAASIRSLKRAMSILRKTLVWPLTRQPYVRLRNELIASLMDAQQLQCVFVQCAIRHLRIDPVVYPAKWHPVATMHKWMFVSLMRYLTQAGNLGFAEGIDLSKYQLNLFLLIYSILLDLEVTASNELPTVEDIYRGSLSLFVDAEWTLEAMQPDIDKEWEKVEKLVDDALRIDEASV
;
A
#
# COMPACT_ATOMS: atom_id res chain seq x y z
N MET A 1 -30.53 6.72 0.69
CA MET A 1 -30.17 5.28 0.75
C MET A 1 -30.17 4.87 2.20
N ARG A 2 -30.97 3.88 2.60
CA ARG A 2 -30.97 3.39 3.99
C ARG A 2 -29.79 2.44 4.16
N ASN A 3 -28.88 2.81 5.06
CA ASN A 3 -27.71 2.03 5.43
C ASN A 3 -28.16 0.78 6.21
N THR A 4 -27.91 -0.41 5.67
CA THR A 4 -28.10 -1.69 6.38
C THR A 4 -26.91 -2.04 7.28
N ASP A 5 -25.80 -1.30 7.17
CA ASP A 5 -24.48 -1.73 7.67
C ASP A 5 -23.98 -0.89 8.86
N GLY A 6 -24.76 0.08 9.33
CA GLY A 6 -24.46 0.87 10.55
C GLY A 6 -23.18 1.72 10.53
N GLY A 7 -22.38 1.67 9.45
CA GLY A 7 -21.12 2.40 9.30
C GLY A 7 -21.27 3.86 8.89
N VAL A 8 -20.16 4.59 8.89
CA VAL A 8 -20.10 6.00 8.47
C VAL A 8 -20.31 6.15 6.96
N LEU A 9 -21.23 7.03 6.56
CA LEU A 9 -21.50 7.38 5.16
C LEU A 9 -21.62 8.91 5.01
N ARG A 10 -20.54 9.57 4.61
CA ARG A 10 -20.45 11.03 4.43
C ARG A 10 -20.19 11.45 2.98
N ALA A 11 -20.49 10.56 2.03
CA ALA A 11 -20.35 10.82 0.62
C ALA A 11 -21.52 10.22 -0.18
N ALA A 12 -21.82 10.85 -1.31
CA ALA A 12 -22.83 10.39 -2.25
C ALA A 12 -22.32 10.49 -3.70
N PRO A 13 -22.79 9.61 -4.61
CA PRO A 13 -22.51 9.72 -6.03
C PRO A 13 -23.07 11.02 -6.62
N GLY A 14 -22.33 11.62 -7.55
CA GLY A 14 -22.76 12.78 -8.34
C GLY A 14 -22.13 12.77 -9.73
N GLU A 15 -22.72 13.49 -10.68
CA GLU A 15 -22.17 13.63 -12.03
C GLU A 15 -21.01 14.64 -12.05
N THR A 16 -20.01 14.35 -12.86
CA THR A 16 -18.89 15.25 -13.15
C THR A 16 -18.94 15.67 -14.62
N PRO A 17 -18.49 16.89 -14.96
CA PRO A 17 -18.52 17.34 -16.36
C PRO A 17 -17.72 16.44 -17.32
N ASN A 18 -16.57 15.92 -16.88
CA ASN A 18 -15.57 15.30 -17.76
C ASN A 18 -15.06 13.93 -17.29
N ALA A 19 -15.54 13.38 -16.17
CA ALA A 19 -15.01 12.14 -15.57
C ALA A 19 -16.11 11.12 -15.20
N GLY A 20 -17.31 11.25 -15.79
CA GLY A 20 -18.43 10.37 -15.48
C GLY A 20 -18.97 10.62 -14.06
N THR A 21 -19.15 9.55 -13.28
CA THR A 21 -19.64 9.64 -11.90
C THR A 21 -18.48 9.81 -10.92
N GLY A 22 -18.62 10.72 -9.97
CA GLY A 22 -17.70 10.91 -8.84
C GLY A 22 -18.40 10.71 -7.49
N LEU A 23 -17.62 10.67 -6.41
CA LEU A 23 -18.15 10.81 -5.04
C LEU A 23 -17.98 12.24 -4.54
N PHE A 24 -19.00 12.75 -3.86
CA PHE A 24 -19.01 14.10 -3.29
C PHE A 24 -19.34 14.05 -1.80
N ALA A 25 -18.64 14.87 -1.02
CA ALA A 25 -18.87 14.97 0.40
C ALA A 25 -20.27 15.51 0.69
N THR A 26 -21.02 14.86 1.58
CA THR A 26 -22.38 15.29 1.99
C THR A 26 -22.36 16.16 3.24
N THR A 27 -21.19 16.32 3.85
CA THR A 27 -20.94 17.12 5.05
C THR A 27 -19.49 17.59 5.00
N ARG A 28 -19.14 18.58 5.82
CA ARG A 28 -17.74 18.95 6.06
C ARG A 28 -16.97 17.82 6.78
N ILE A 29 -15.77 17.49 6.30
CA ILE A 29 -14.94 16.38 6.80
C ILE A 29 -13.54 16.89 7.17
N LEU A 30 -13.07 16.53 8.36
CA LEU A 30 -11.73 16.89 8.84
C LEU A 30 -10.71 15.80 8.47
N ILE A 31 -9.43 16.18 8.44
CA ILE A 31 -8.30 15.26 8.23
C ILE A 31 -8.42 14.06 9.18
N GLY A 32 -8.17 12.86 8.65
CA GLY A 32 -8.22 11.59 9.37
C GLY A 32 -9.62 11.00 9.53
N GLN A 33 -10.69 11.79 9.37
CA GLN A 33 -12.05 11.28 9.59
C GLN A 33 -12.47 10.28 8.50
N PRO A 34 -13.26 9.26 8.88
CA PRO A 34 -13.85 8.36 7.90
C PRO A 34 -14.90 9.09 7.06
N ILE A 35 -14.72 9.00 5.75
CA ILE A 35 -15.68 9.38 4.72
C ILE A 35 -16.67 8.23 4.50
N LEU A 36 -16.12 7.01 4.34
CA LEU A 36 -16.87 5.76 4.23
C LEU A 36 -16.28 4.72 5.19
N GLU A 37 -17.16 3.96 5.84
CA GLU A 37 -16.83 2.73 6.57
C GLU A 37 -17.82 1.64 6.14
N LEU A 38 -17.36 0.74 5.27
CA LEU A 38 -18.21 -0.26 4.60
C LEU A 38 -17.67 -1.66 4.84
N ASP A 39 -18.53 -2.66 5.05
CA ASP A 39 -18.09 -4.06 4.99
C ASP A 39 -17.56 -4.35 3.58
N THR A 40 -16.30 -4.81 3.45
CA THR A 40 -15.68 -5.00 2.15
C THR A 40 -16.48 -6.00 1.32
N TRP A 41 -17.11 -5.53 0.24
CA TRP A 41 -18.00 -6.35 -0.57
C TRP A 41 -17.31 -7.59 -1.16
N LEU A 42 -16.11 -7.40 -1.72
CA LEU A 42 -15.32 -8.50 -2.26
C LEU A 42 -13.85 -8.30 -1.93
N ALA A 43 -13.23 -9.35 -1.38
CA ALA A 43 -11.80 -9.42 -1.16
C ALA A 43 -11.29 -10.83 -1.49
N VAL A 44 -10.15 -10.92 -2.17
CA VAL A 44 -9.44 -12.17 -2.46
C VAL A 44 -7.95 -11.98 -2.22
N LEU A 45 -7.31 -12.98 -1.60
CA LEU A 45 -5.86 -12.98 -1.41
C LEU A 45 -5.13 -13.19 -2.74
N ASP A 46 -3.93 -12.65 -2.87
CA ASP A 46 -3.02 -13.04 -3.93
C ASP A 46 -2.60 -14.50 -3.81
N THR A 47 -2.28 -15.13 -4.94
CA THR A 47 -1.92 -16.55 -4.97
C THR A 47 -0.73 -16.86 -4.05
N ALA A 48 0.26 -15.96 -4.01
CA ALA A 48 1.41 -16.07 -3.11
C ALA A 48 1.02 -16.00 -1.63
N ARG A 49 -0.07 -15.28 -1.30
CA ARG A 49 -0.52 -15.02 0.07
C ARG A 49 -1.52 -16.05 0.61
N LEU A 50 -1.96 -17.00 -0.22
CA LEU A 50 -2.80 -18.13 0.22
C LEU A 50 -2.08 -19.06 1.22
N ALA A 51 -0.75 -19.04 1.24
CA ALA A 51 0.06 -19.88 2.12
C ALA A 51 0.22 -19.31 3.53
N ASP A 52 0.29 -17.99 3.66
CA ASP A 52 0.70 -17.29 4.88
C ASP A 52 -0.37 -16.36 5.46
N THR A 53 -1.50 -16.17 4.75
CA THR A 53 -2.54 -15.23 5.16
C THR A 53 -3.91 -15.92 5.28
N CYS A 54 -4.64 -15.61 6.35
CA CYS A 54 -5.98 -16.17 6.57
C CYS A 54 -6.96 -15.68 5.50
N SER A 55 -7.64 -16.59 4.82
CA SER A 55 -8.60 -16.28 3.74
C SER A 55 -9.95 -15.70 4.21
N ASN A 56 -10.09 -15.39 5.50
CA ASN A 56 -11.27 -14.75 6.08
C ASN A 56 -10.94 -13.39 6.69
N CYS A 57 -10.05 -13.35 7.69
CA CYS A 57 -9.71 -12.09 8.39
C CYS A 57 -8.52 -11.36 7.78
N PHE A 58 -7.88 -11.91 6.75
CA PHE A 58 -6.77 -11.27 6.03
C PHE A 58 -5.57 -10.87 6.92
N GLY A 59 -5.40 -11.55 8.07
CA GLY A 59 -4.36 -11.26 9.05
C GLY A 59 -4.83 -10.37 10.22
N GLY A 60 -5.99 -9.72 10.12
CA GLY A 60 -6.45 -8.73 11.10
C GLY A 60 -6.58 -9.26 12.54
N LYS A 61 -7.04 -10.50 12.73
CA LYS A 61 -7.20 -11.10 14.08
C LYS A 61 -5.88 -11.39 14.81
N THR A 62 -4.76 -11.39 14.11
CA THR A 62 -3.43 -11.71 14.68
C THR A 62 -2.44 -10.57 14.53
N LEU A 63 -2.84 -9.48 13.87
CA LEU A 63 -1.94 -8.37 13.55
C LEU A 63 -1.49 -7.66 14.82
N ARG A 64 -2.43 -7.29 15.70
CA ARG A 64 -2.11 -6.63 16.98
C ARG A 64 -1.13 -7.44 17.82
N ASP A 65 -1.41 -8.71 18.07
CA ASP A 65 -0.55 -9.57 18.90
C ASP A 65 0.86 -9.72 18.29
N ARG A 66 0.96 -9.79 16.96
CA ARG A 66 2.23 -9.83 16.25
C ARG A 66 3.02 -8.52 16.39
N GLU A 67 2.35 -7.40 16.19
CA GLU A 67 2.96 -6.06 16.13
C GLU A 67 3.29 -5.52 17.54
N VAL A 68 2.46 -5.81 18.55
CA VAL A 68 2.63 -5.32 19.93
C VAL A 68 3.46 -6.29 20.77
N ASP A 69 3.15 -7.58 20.77
CA ASP A 69 3.77 -8.55 21.70
C ASP A 69 4.91 -9.37 21.06
N GLY A 70 5.17 -9.17 19.76
CA GLY A 70 6.08 -10.02 18.99
C GLY A 70 5.60 -11.48 18.94
N ALA A 71 4.29 -11.70 19.10
CA ALA A 71 3.74 -13.05 19.18
C ALA A 71 4.06 -13.84 17.91
N PRO A 72 4.41 -15.15 18.04
CA PRO A 72 4.71 -15.98 16.89
C PRO A 72 3.51 -16.05 15.94
N GLN A 73 3.77 -16.12 14.64
CA GLN A 73 2.70 -16.24 13.65
C GLN A 73 1.82 -17.46 13.96
N VAL A 74 0.50 -17.24 14.00
CA VAL A 74 -0.46 -18.31 14.25
C VAL A 74 -0.43 -19.29 13.08
N PRO A 75 -0.16 -20.59 13.32
CA PRO A 75 -0.16 -21.59 12.24
C PRO A 75 -1.53 -21.66 11.56
N LEU A 76 -1.55 -21.44 10.24
CA LEU A 76 -2.79 -21.47 9.48
C LEU A 76 -3.19 -22.91 9.11
N LYS A 77 -4.48 -23.20 9.23
CA LYS A 77 -5.07 -24.51 8.92
C LYS A 77 -5.65 -24.52 7.51
N LEU A 78 -5.20 -25.46 6.68
CA LEU A 78 -5.75 -25.71 5.35
C LEU A 78 -7.22 -26.16 5.42
N CYS A 79 -8.04 -25.66 4.49
CA CYS A 79 -9.34 -26.25 4.23
C CYS A 79 -9.16 -27.70 3.76
N THR A 80 -9.68 -28.66 4.52
CA THR A 80 -9.55 -30.10 4.21
C THR A 80 -10.30 -30.51 2.94
N GLY A 81 -11.30 -29.73 2.53
CA GLY A 81 -12.10 -29.97 1.32
C GLY A 81 -11.35 -29.65 0.03
N CYS A 82 -10.87 -28.41 -0.13
CA CYS A 82 -10.23 -27.95 -1.37
C CYS A 82 -8.69 -27.93 -1.34
N ARG A 83 -8.09 -27.86 -0.13
CA ARG A 83 -6.64 -27.69 0.08
C ARG A 83 -6.03 -26.41 -0.54
N THR A 84 -6.85 -25.43 -0.90
CA THR A 84 -6.40 -24.16 -1.51
C THR A 84 -6.28 -23.03 -0.50
N VAL A 85 -7.29 -22.83 0.35
CA VAL A 85 -7.39 -21.70 1.30
C VAL A 85 -7.01 -22.12 2.71
N ARG A 86 -6.59 -21.15 3.54
CA ARG A 86 -6.14 -21.38 4.91
C ARG A 86 -6.81 -20.43 5.92
N TYR A 87 -6.93 -20.86 7.16
CA TYR A 87 -7.59 -20.10 8.23
C TYR A 87 -6.79 -20.10 9.53
N CYS A 88 -6.74 -18.97 10.23
CA CYS A 88 -6.09 -18.87 11.54
C CYS A 88 -6.90 -19.56 12.66
N SER A 89 -8.22 -19.74 12.48
CA SER A 89 -9.10 -20.34 13.48
C SER A 89 -10.30 -21.04 12.85
N LYS A 90 -10.95 -21.92 13.63
CA LYS A 90 -12.23 -22.53 13.26
C LYS A 90 -13.33 -21.47 13.08
N GLY A 91 -13.28 -20.37 13.84
CA GLY A 91 -14.20 -19.24 13.69
C GLY A 91 -14.09 -18.61 12.31
N CYS A 92 -12.87 -18.25 11.89
CA CYS A 92 -12.62 -17.71 10.55
C CYS A 92 -13.03 -18.66 9.42
N GLN A 93 -12.81 -19.96 9.58
CA GLN A 93 -13.28 -20.95 8.62
C GLN A 93 -14.81 -20.98 8.52
N LYS A 94 -15.51 -20.96 9.66
CA LYS A 94 -16.98 -20.99 9.71
C LYS A 94 -17.60 -19.72 9.11
N GLU A 95 -17.05 -18.55 9.45
CA GLU A 95 -17.46 -17.24 8.91
C GLU A 95 -17.32 -17.25 7.37
N ASN A 96 -16.15 -17.60 6.85
CA ASN A 96 -15.93 -17.61 5.40
C ASN A 96 -16.74 -18.69 4.66
N TRP A 97 -16.97 -19.85 5.30
CA TRP A 97 -17.84 -20.89 4.77
C TRP A 97 -19.27 -20.40 4.59
N ALA A 98 -19.82 -19.73 5.60
CA ALA A 98 -21.17 -19.16 5.57
C ALA A 98 -21.29 -18.08 4.50
N ALA A 99 -20.28 -17.19 4.44
CA ALA A 99 -20.22 -16.07 3.50
C ALA A 99 -20.15 -16.55 2.04
N ILE A 100 -19.18 -17.39 1.66
CA ILE A 100 -18.98 -17.72 0.25
C ILE A 100 -18.27 -19.04 -0.04
N HIS A 101 -17.35 -19.46 0.83
CA HIS A 101 -16.43 -20.56 0.49
C HIS A 101 -17.14 -21.90 0.25
N LYS A 102 -18.33 -22.12 0.82
CA LYS A 102 -19.14 -23.31 0.54
C LYS A 102 -19.43 -23.51 -0.95
N HIS A 103 -19.54 -22.42 -1.71
CA HIS A 103 -19.79 -22.42 -3.15
C HIS A 103 -18.49 -22.58 -3.96
N GLU A 104 -17.38 -22.08 -3.44
CA GLU A 104 -16.06 -22.12 -4.09
C GLU A 104 -15.32 -23.45 -3.87
N CYS A 105 -15.53 -24.09 -2.71
CA CYS A 105 -14.71 -25.20 -2.23
C CYS A 105 -14.69 -26.38 -3.22
N LYS A 106 -15.83 -26.73 -3.83
CA LYS A 106 -15.90 -27.82 -4.81
C LYS A 106 -15.12 -27.48 -6.08
N ILE A 107 -15.20 -26.23 -6.54
CA ILE A 107 -14.47 -25.76 -7.73
C ILE A 107 -12.97 -25.82 -7.47
N PHE A 108 -12.51 -25.25 -6.35
CA PHE A 108 -11.10 -25.29 -5.97
C PHE A 108 -10.59 -26.73 -5.78
N LYS A 109 -11.40 -27.62 -5.19
CA LYS A 109 -11.05 -29.04 -5.05
C LYS A 109 -10.82 -29.73 -6.40
N ASN A 110 -11.66 -29.45 -7.39
CA ASN A 110 -11.57 -30.05 -8.72
C ASN A 110 -10.37 -29.54 -9.53
N LEU A 111 -9.86 -28.35 -9.20
CA LEU A 111 -8.72 -27.74 -9.87
C LEU A 111 -7.38 -28.09 -9.20
N TYR A 112 -7.39 -28.44 -7.91
CA TYR A 112 -6.19 -28.80 -7.16
C TYR A 112 -5.34 -29.87 -7.89
N PRO A 113 -4.01 -29.70 -8.02
CA PRO A 113 -3.16 -28.72 -7.34
C PRO A 113 -3.10 -27.33 -8.00
N ASN A 114 -3.78 -27.13 -9.13
CA ASN A 114 -3.78 -25.84 -9.81
C ASN A 114 -4.61 -24.81 -9.02
N VAL A 115 -4.04 -23.63 -8.84
CA VAL A 115 -4.69 -22.51 -8.15
C VAL A 115 -5.05 -21.45 -9.19
N LEU A 116 -6.32 -21.04 -9.21
CA LEU A 116 -6.78 -19.97 -10.08
C LEU A 116 -6.03 -18.66 -9.76
N PRO A 117 -5.62 -17.88 -10.78
CA PRO A 117 -5.06 -16.54 -10.60
C PRO A 117 -5.98 -15.63 -9.75
N THR A 118 -5.42 -14.61 -9.12
CA THR A 118 -6.17 -13.65 -8.29
C THR A 118 -7.38 -13.06 -9.02
N PRO A 119 -7.27 -12.54 -10.27
CA PRO A 119 -8.42 -11.99 -10.99
C PRO A 119 -9.50 -13.04 -11.27
N SER A 120 -9.09 -14.26 -11.62
CA SER A 120 -10.02 -15.38 -11.87
C SER A 120 -10.78 -15.79 -10.61
N ARG A 121 -10.15 -15.76 -9.42
CA ARG A 121 -10.83 -16.00 -8.15
C ARG A 121 -11.79 -14.87 -7.77
N ALA A 122 -11.42 -13.62 -8.03
CA ALA A 122 -12.31 -12.48 -7.82
C ALA A 122 -13.57 -12.58 -8.71
N VAL A 123 -13.40 -12.79 -10.02
CA VAL A 123 -14.55 -12.94 -10.94
C VAL A 123 -15.39 -14.16 -10.58
N LEU A 124 -14.77 -15.31 -10.27
CA LEU A 124 -15.53 -16.47 -9.79
C LEU A 124 -16.40 -16.11 -8.57
N ARG A 125 -15.85 -15.38 -7.61
CA ARG A 125 -16.59 -14.92 -6.42
C ARG A 125 -17.74 -13.99 -6.80
N ILE A 126 -17.55 -13.04 -7.72
CA ILE A 126 -18.63 -12.16 -8.24
C ILE A 126 -19.77 -12.99 -8.83
N LEU A 127 -19.46 -13.99 -9.67
CA LEU A 127 -20.47 -14.84 -10.31
C LEU A 127 -21.23 -15.68 -9.27
N LEU A 128 -20.55 -16.18 -8.25
CA LEU A 128 -21.18 -16.95 -7.17
C LEU A 128 -22.05 -16.06 -6.26
N LEU A 129 -21.65 -14.81 -6.02
CA LEU A 129 -22.47 -13.83 -5.30
C LEU A 129 -23.74 -13.51 -6.09
N LYS A 130 -23.63 -13.23 -7.39
CA LYS A 130 -24.79 -13.02 -8.30
C LYS A 130 -25.77 -14.19 -8.28
N LYS A 131 -25.26 -15.42 -8.15
CA LYS A 131 -26.08 -16.65 -8.16
C LYS A 131 -26.74 -16.98 -6.82
N HIS A 132 -26.12 -16.60 -5.70
CA HIS A 132 -26.48 -17.16 -4.38
C HIS A 132 -26.83 -16.12 -3.31
N GLN A 133 -26.65 -14.82 -3.56
CA GLN A 133 -26.92 -13.76 -2.58
C GLN A 133 -27.75 -12.61 -3.18
N GLU A 134 -29.08 -12.73 -3.11
CA GLU A 134 -30.02 -11.70 -3.56
C GLU A 134 -29.95 -10.40 -2.70
N ASP A 135 -29.51 -10.50 -1.44
CA ASP A 135 -29.46 -9.38 -0.47
C ASP A 135 -28.38 -8.33 -0.75
N GLN A 136 -27.50 -8.58 -1.74
CA GLN A 136 -26.43 -7.65 -2.14
C GLN A 136 -26.86 -6.68 -3.25
N GLY A 137 -28.17 -6.58 -3.53
CA GLY A 137 -28.73 -5.97 -4.74
C GLY A 137 -28.16 -4.59 -5.10
N ASP A 138 -28.07 -3.67 -4.13
CA ASP A 138 -27.55 -2.32 -4.37
C ASP A 138 -26.04 -2.29 -4.68
N ARG A 139 -25.24 -3.15 -4.03
CA ARG A 139 -23.80 -3.27 -4.31
C ARG A 139 -23.54 -3.95 -5.66
N LEU A 140 -24.29 -5.01 -5.96
CA LEU A 140 -24.23 -5.70 -7.25
C LEU A 140 -24.63 -4.79 -8.41
N GLN A 141 -25.71 -4.03 -8.25
CA GLN A 141 -26.16 -3.06 -9.24
C GLN A 141 -25.10 -1.98 -9.47
N ARG A 142 -24.47 -1.47 -8.40
CA ARG A 142 -23.35 -0.53 -8.55
C ARG A 142 -22.18 -1.14 -9.30
N PHE A 143 -21.77 -2.36 -8.94
CA PHE A 143 -20.71 -3.07 -9.66
C PHE A 143 -21.04 -3.21 -11.15
N ASP A 144 -22.29 -3.55 -11.48
CA ASP A 144 -22.73 -3.69 -12.86
C ASP A 144 -22.72 -2.37 -13.63
N SER A 145 -22.85 -1.23 -12.94
CA SER A 145 -22.75 0.11 -13.53
C SER A 145 -21.33 0.64 -13.70
N LEU A 146 -20.32 -0.01 -13.11
CA LEU A 146 -18.93 0.44 -13.25
C LEU A 146 -18.46 0.31 -14.70
N THR A 147 -17.59 1.23 -15.13
CA THR A 147 -16.94 1.14 -16.44
C THR A 147 -16.02 -0.08 -16.50
N SER A 148 -15.86 -0.67 -17.69
CA SER A 148 -14.92 -1.76 -17.97
C SER A 148 -13.81 -1.37 -18.95
N HIS A 149 -13.96 -0.24 -19.66
CA HIS A 149 -13.10 0.19 -20.78
C HIS A 149 -12.69 -0.93 -21.74
N LEU A 150 -13.59 -1.89 -21.99
CA LEU A 150 -13.29 -3.01 -22.89
C LEU A 150 -13.09 -2.54 -24.34
N THR A 151 -13.83 -1.52 -24.78
CA THR A 151 -13.68 -0.95 -26.13
C THR A 151 -12.27 -0.40 -26.35
N GLU A 152 -11.75 0.38 -25.40
CA GLU A 152 -10.40 0.92 -25.42
C GLU A 152 -9.36 -0.19 -25.29
N THR A 153 -9.62 -1.19 -24.44
CA THR A 153 -8.74 -2.36 -24.25
C THR A 153 -8.59 -3.16 -25.54
N ILE A 154 -9.68 -3.44 -26.25
CA ILE A 154 -9.66 -4.14 -27.55
C ILE A 154 -8.82 -3.37 -28.56
N ARG A 155 -8.98 -2.05 -28.61
CA ARG A 155 -8.30 -1.17 -29.57
C ARG A 155 -6.80 -1.03 -29.28
N THR A 156 -6.41 -0.92 -28.01
CA THR A 156 -5.05 -0.53 -27.61
C THR A 156 -4.20 -1.67 -27.06
N LYS A 157 -4.82 -2.76 -26.58
CA LYS A 157 -4.17 -3.90 -25.91
C LYS A 157 -4.81 -5.23 -26.31
N PRO A 158 -4.76 -5.63 -27.60
CA PRO A 158 -5.43 -6.84 -28.08
C PRO A 158 -4.96 -8.11 -27.37
N ASP A 159 -3.68 -8.24 -27.04
CA ASP A 159 -3.15 -9.41 -26.32
C ASP A 159 -3.69 -9.51 -24.90
N HIS A 160 -3.82 -8.37 -24.21
CA HIS A 160 -4.44 -8.33 -22.89
C HIS A 160 -5.91 -8.75 -22.96
N PHE A 161 -6.66 -8.23 -23.94
CA PHE A 161 -8.04 -8.64 -24.16
C PHE A 161 -8.18 -10.15 -24.43
N GLN A 162 -7.28 -10.74 -25.24
CA GLN A 162 -7.27 -12.18 -25.46
C GLN A 162 -7.03 -12.97 -24.16
N ASN A 163 -6.15 -12.50 -23.28
CA ASN A 163 -5.93 -13.10 -21.96
C ASN A 163 -7.18 -13.01 -21.07
N LEU A 164 -7.91 -11.88 -21.10
CA LEU A 164 -9.19 -11.75 -20.39
C LEU A 164 -10.22 -12.75 -20.91
N VAL A 165 -10.34 -12.91 -22.23
CA VAL A 165 -11.24 -13.88 -22.85
C VAL A 165 -10.89 -15.32 -22.45
N LEU A 166 -9.60 -15.68 -22.44
CA LEU A 166 -9.15 -17.00 -22.01
C LEU A 166 -9.53 -17.28 -20.54
N CYS A 167 -9.26 -16.31 -19.65
CA CYS A 167 -9.65 -16.40 -18.24
C CYS A 167 -11.17 -16.49 -18.07
N ALA A 168 -11.93 -15.70 -18.83
CA ALA A 168 -13.39 -15.71 -18.82
C ALA A 168 -13.96 -17.05 -19.25
N ARG A 169 -13.41 -17.69 -20.31
CA ARG A 169 -13.85 -19.03 -20.74
C ARG A 169 -13.66 -20.08 -19.66
N ALA A 170 -12.52 -20.05 -18.98
CA ALA A 170 -12.25 -20.98 -17.87
C ALA A 170 -13.22 -20.75 -16.71
N ILE A 171 -13.42 -19.50 -16.29
CA ILE A 171 -14.32 -19.16 -15.18
C ILE A 171 -15.79 -19.41 -15.52
N HIS A 172 -16.21 -19.15 -16.75
CA HIS A 172 -17.54 -19.48 -17.26
C HIS A 172 -17.82 -20.99 -17.12
N GLU A 173 -16.87 -21.82 -17.56
CA GLU A 173 -16.96 -23.28 -17.46
C GLU A 173 -16.94 -23.78 -16.01
N TYR A 174 -16.10 -23.21 -15.14
CA TYR A 174 -15.99 -23.65 -13.75
C TYR A 174 -17.16 -23.21 -12.86
N SER A 175 -17.68 -22.00 -13.08
CA SER A 175 -18.77 -21.43 -12.29
C SER A 175 -20.14 -22.01 -12.65
N LYS A 176 -20.30 -22.51 -13.89
CA LYS A 176 -21.60 -22.92 -14.44
C LYS A 176 -22.64 -21.79 -14.27
N THR A 177 -22.19 -20.57 -14.58
CA THR A 177 -23.03 -19.37 -14.59
C THR A 177 -23.96 -19.38 -15.80
N GLU A 178 -25.12 -18.74 -15.67
CA GLU A 178 -26.06 -18.52 -16.78
C GLU A 178 -25.71 -17.28 -17.61
N LEU A 179 -24.80 -16.45 -17.10
CA LEU A 179 -24.29 -15.28 -17.82
C LEU A 179 -23.56 -15.71 -19.10
N SER A 180 -23.67 -14.89 -20.13
CA SER A 180 -22.92 -15.04 -21.38
C SER A 180 -21.42 -14.88 -21.14
N LEU A 181 -20.61 -15.44 -22.06
CA LEU A 181 -19.17 -15.25 -22.00
C LEU A 181 -18.78 -13.76 -22.03
N GLN A 182 -19.54 -12.93 -22.76
CA GLN A 182 -19.29 -11.49 -22.85
C GLN A 182 -19.51 -10.78 -21.51
N GLU A 183 -20.53 -11.15 -20.75
CA GLU A 183 -20.77 -10.61 -19.40
C GLU A 183 -19.67 -11.03 -18.42
N VAL A 184 -19.12 -12.25 -18.56
CA VAL A 184 -17.96 -12.68 -17.76
C VAL A 184 -16.71 -11.88 -18.14
N VAL A 185 -16.46 -11.64 -19.43
CA VAL A 185 -15.36 -10.77 -19.91
C VAL A 185 -15.53 -9.34 -19.38
N ASP A 186 -16.74 -8.81 -19.34
CA ASP A 186 -17.05 -7.51 -18.77
C ASP A 186 -16.73 -7.43 -17.27
N CYS A 187 -17.01 -8.50 -16.51
CA CYS A 187 -16.60 -8.57 -15.10
C CYS A 187 -15.07 -8.49 -14.93
N PHE A 188 -14.29 -9.10 -15.83
CA PHE A 188 -12.84 -8.96 -15.83
C PHE A 188 -12.39 -7.53 -16.17
N GLY A 189 -12.98 -6.91 -17.19
CA GLY A 189 -12.68 -5.52 -17.56
C GLY A 189 -12.98 -4.54 -16.42
N LYS A 190 -14.12 -4.72 -15.73
CA LYS A 190 -14.46 -3.95 -14.52
C LYS A 190 -13.42 -4.15 -13.42
N LEU A 191 -12.99 -5.39 -13.18
CA LEU A 191 -11.99 -5.68 -12.15
C LEU A 191 -10.64 -5.01 -12.44
N ASP A 192 -10.19 -4.99 -13.70
CA ASP A 192 -8.88 -4.43 -14.08
C ASP A 192 -8.70 -2.95 -13.73
N ILE A 193 -9.79 -2.17 -13.74
CA ILE A 193 -9.76 -0.72 -13.55
C ILE A 193 -10.47 -0.23 -12.27
N ASN A 194 -11.31 -1.05 -11.62
CA ASN A 194 -12.04 -0.65 -10.41
C ASN A 194 -11.58 -1.38 -9.14
N ALA A 195 -10.70 -2.39 -9.26
CA ALA A 195 -10.18 -3.10 -8.09
C ALA A 195 -9.12 -2.28 -7.37
N PHE A 196 -9.22 -2.27 -6.04
CA PHE A 196 -8.19 -1.79 -5.14
C PHE A 196 -7.20 -2.92 -4.83
N THR A 197 -5.95 -2.56 -4.63
CA THR A 197 -4.98 -3.46 -4.00
C THR A 197 -5.41 -3.65 -2.54
N LEU A 198 -5.78 -4.88 -2.17
CA LEU A 198 -6.10 -5.22 -0.78
C LEU A 198 -4.80 -5.21 0.02
N THR A 199 -4.79 -4.43 1.09
CA THR A 199 -3.65 -4.31 2.00
C THR A 199 -4.00 -4.73 3.43
N THR A 200 -2.97 -4.96 4.25
CA THR A 200 -3.13 -4.87 5.71
C THR A 200 -3.29 -3.40 6.10
N PRO A 201 -3.70 -3.10 7.36
CA PRO A 201 -3.70 -1.73 7.88
C PRO A 201 -2.34 -1.02 7.84
N PHE A 202 -1.23 -1.75 7.67
CA PHE A 202 0.12 -1.22 7.47
C PHE A 202 0.60 -1.27 6.00
N TYR A 203 -0.34 -1.31 5.05
CA TYR A 203 -0.08 -1.26 3.62
C TYR A 203 0.65 -2.46 3.01
N ASP A 204 0.79 -3.58 3.73
CA ASP A 204 1.31 -4.82 3.12
C ASP A 204 0.30 -5.32 2.07
N GLN A 205 0.73 -5.45 0.83
CA GLN A 205 -0.13 -5.94 -0.25
C GLN A 205 -0.42 -7.44 -0.05
N ILE A 206 -1.70 -7.77 0.05
CA ILE A 206 -2.15 -9.15 0.32
C ILE A 206 -3.11 -9.69 -0.73
N GLY A 207 -3.67 -8.85 -1.62
CA GLY A 207 -4.54 -9.31 -2.70
C GLY A 207 -5.29 -8.20 -3.42
N ALA A 208 -6.54 -8.49 -3.82
CA ALA A 208 -7.42 -7.56 -4.50
C ALA A 208 -8.75 -7.41 -3.75
N ALA A 209 -9.30 -6.20 -3.76
CA ALA A 209 -10.60 -5.89 -3.20
C ALA A 209 -11.44 -5.03 -4.15
N VAL A 210 -12.76 -5.16 -4.06
CA VAL A 210 -13.71 -4.33 -4.79
C VAL A 210 -14.75 -3.85 -3.79
N GLU A 211 -14.94 -2.54 -3.75
CA GLU A 211 -16.04 -1.89 -3.03
C GLU A 211 -16.71 -0.90 -3.99
N PRO A 212 -17.86 -1.27 -4.60
CA PRO A 212 -18.43 -0.53 -5.72
C PRO A 212 -18.72 0.94 -5.44
N LEU A 213 -19.05 1.30 -4.18
CA LEU A 213 -19.26 2.70 -3.83
C LEU A 213 -17.93 3.47 -3.81
N ALA A 214 -16.88 2.91 -3.20
CA ALA A 214 -15.56 3.54 -3.14
C ALA A 214 -14.89 3.63 -4.53
N SER A 215 -15.17 2.68 -5.43
CA SER A 215 -14.68 2.70 -6.82
C SER A 215 -15.20 3.88 -7.65
N LEU A 216 -16.16 4.66 -7.15
CA LEU A 216 -16.64 5.89 -7.79
C LEU A 216 -15.75 7.12 -7.46
N CYS A 217 -14.77 7.01 -6.56
CA CYS A 217 -13.81 8.09 -6.33
C CYS A 217 -12.93 8.28 -7.57
N ASN A 218 -13.00 9.46 -8.19
CA ASN A 218 -12.10 9.80 -9.29
C ASN A 218 -10.65 10.02 -8.83
N HIS A 219 -9.77 10.10 -9.82
CA HIS A 219 -8.35 10.29 -9.59
C HIS A 219 -7.95 11.75 -9.36
N SER A 220 -7.03 11.99 -8.42
CA SER A 220 -6.15 13.17 -8.40
C SER A 220 -4.72 12.75 -8.02
N CYS A 221 -3.71 13.41 -8.61
CA CYS A 221 -2.30 13.27 -8.20
C CYS A 221 -2.01 14.02 -6.89
N ASP A 222 -2.95 14.83 -6.43
CA ASP A 222 -2.98 15.48 -5.10
C ASP A 222 -4.33 15.10 -4.45
N PRO A 223 -4.46 13.85 -3.96
CA PRO A 223 -5.73 13.33 -3.47
C PRO A 223 -6.11 13.93 -2.11
N ASN A 224 -7.41 14.08 -1.88
CA ASN A 224 -7.95 14.47 -0.57
C ASN A 224 -8.42 13.27 0.26
N ALA A 225 -8.37 12.05 -0.28
CA ALA A 225 -8.73 10.82 0.43
C ALA A 225 -7.85 9.61 0.05
N ALA A 226 -7.84 8.61 0.92
CA ALA A 226 -7.21 7.30 0.71
C ALA A 226 -8.19 6.16 1.00
N VAL A 227 -8.05 5.06 0.24
CA VAL A 227 -8.78 3.81 0.47
C VAL A 227 -7.88 2.85 1.23
N ASP A 228 -8.40 2.34 2.33
CA ASP A 228 -7.69 1.47 3.25
C ASP A 228 -8.55 0.27 3.66
N PHE A 229 -7.92 -0.74 4.27
CA PHE A 229 -8.59 -1.96 4.71
C PHE A 229 -8.26 -2.28 6.15
N ASP A 230 -9.30 -2.42 6.98
CA ASP A 230 -9.13 -2.81 8.37
C ASP A 230 -10.36 -3.55 8.91
N LYS A 231 -10.13 -4.55 9.74
CA LYS A 231 -11.17 -5.36 10.41
C LYS A 231 -12.25 -5.91 9.44
N GLY A 232 -11.88 -6.22 8.19
CA GLY A 232 -12.81 -6.72 7.16
C GLY A 232 -13.67 -5.65 6.49
N LYS A 233 -13.34 -4.37 6.72
CA LYS A 233 -14.01 -3.21 6.16
C LYS A 233 -13.10 -2.45 5.20
N THR A 234 -13.74 -1.82 4.22
CA THR A 234 -13.14 -0.82 3.34
C THR A 234 -13.38 0.55 3.97
N TRP A 235 -12.29 1.27 4.21
CA TRP A 235 -12.28 2.60 4.78
C TRP A 235 -11.91 3.59 3.68
N LEU A 236 -12.70 4.64 3.51
CA LEU A 236 -12.29 5.83 2.76
C LEU A 236 -12.05 6.94 3.78
N ARG A 237 -10.81 7.41 3.91
CA ARG A 237 -10.43 8.40 4.93
C ARG A 237 -9.94 9.69 4.31
N ALA A 238 -10.24 10.82 4.93
CA ALA A 238 -9.80 12.13 4.47
C ALA A 238 -8.31 12.35 4.77
N LEU A 239 -7.51 12.65 3.74
CA LEU A 239 -6.11 13.08 3.85
C LEU A 239 -5.99 14.58 4.07
N GLN A 240 -7.02 15.32 3.67
CA GLN A 240 -7.09 16.77 3.74
C GLN A 240 -8.44 17.20 4.32
N HIS A 241 -8.61 18.50 4.55
CA HIS A 241 -9.92 19.05 4.81
C HIS A 241 -10.79 18.96 3.56
N ILE A 242 -12.06 18.55 3.70
CA ILE A 242 -13.01 18.45 2.57
C ILE A 242 -14.29 19.18 2.95
N GLU A 243 -14.67 20.17 2.17
CA GLU A 243 -15.91 20.92 2.37
C GLU A 243 -17.13 20.17 1.82
N GLU A 244 -18.32 20.50 2.31
CA GLU A 244 -19.56 19.92 1.79
C GLU A 244 -19.74 20.24 0.30
N GLY A 245 -20.08 19.24 -0.49
CA GLY A 245 -20.22 19.35 -1.95
C GLY A 245 -18.91 19.25 -2.71
N GLU A 246 -17.74 19.16 -2.06
CA GLU A 246 -16.48 18.89 -2.75
C GLU A 246 -16.39 17.44 -3.22
N GLN A 247 -15.73 17.24 -4.37
CA GLN A 247 -15.47 15.91 -4.88
C GLN A 247 -14.34 15.24 -4.09
N ILE A 248 -14.50 13.94 -3.84
CA ILE A 248 -13.55 13.11 -3.15
C ILE A 248 -12.68 12.40 -4.18
N PHE A 249 -11.38 12.62 -4.09
CA PHE A 249 -10.37 12.08 -4.98
C PHE A 249 -9.41 11.15 -4.26
N VAL A 250 -9.11 10.03 -4.90
CA VAL A 250 -8.07 9.08 -4.47
C VAL A 250 -6.94 9.05 -5.51
N SER A 251 -5.78 8.51 -5.15
CA SER A 251 -4.73 8.27 -6.16
C SER A 251 -4.85 6.86 -6.73
N TYR A 252 -4.75 6.75 -8.06
CA TYR A 252 -4.79 5.47 -8.78
C TYR A 252 -3.38 4.95 -9.09
N VAL A 253 -2.39 5.80 -8.88
CA VAL A 253 -0.96 5.63 -9.15
C VAL A 253 -0.18 6.15 -7.95
N GLU A 254 1.12 5.91 -7.90
CA GLU A 254 1.99 6.46 -6.86
C GLU A 254 2.04 8.00 -6.97
N PRO A 255 1.44 8.77 -6.02
CA PRO A 255 1.39 10.21 -6.13
C PRO A 255 2.78 10.85 -6.05
N THR A 256 3.77 10.18 -5.46
CA THR A 256 5.12 10.74 -5.38
C THR A 256 5.90 10.64 -6.68
N ASP A 257 5.51 9.79 -7.64
CA ASP A 257 6.15 9.63 -8.95
C ASP A 257 6.09 10.91 -9.80
N ALA A 258 7.03 11.05 -10.74
CA ALA A 258 7.12 12.20 -11.65
C ALA A 258 5.88 12.31 -12.56
N CYS A 259 5.47 13.53 -12.95
CA CYS A 259 4.25 13.78 -13.72
C CYS A 259 4.19 12.94 -14.99
N LEU A 260 5.30 12.87 -15.74
CA LEU A 260 5.37 12.07 -16.97
C LEU A 260 5.06 10.58 -16.73
N HIS A 261 5.58 10.02 -15.65
CA HIS A 261 5.31 8.62 -15.30
C HIS A 261 3.87 8.40 -14.85
N ARG A 262 3.35 9.30 -14.00
CA ARG A 262 1.94 9.24 -13.56
C ARG A 262 0.99 9.33 -14.76
N GLN A 263 1.21 10.27 -15.68
CA GLN A 263 0.42 10.40 -16.91
C GLN A 263 0.51 9.17 -17.81
N ALA A 264 1.71 8.61 -17.98
CA ALA A 264 1.90 7.40 -18.77
C ALA A 264 1.15 6.19 -18.16
N GLU A 265 1.18 6.03 -16.84
CA GLU A 265 0.43 4.97 -16.15
C GLU A 265 -1.08 5.18 -16.22
N LEU A 266 -1.55 6.41 -16.00
CA LEU A 266 -2.96 6.76 -16.08
C LEU A 266 -3.54 6.55 -17.49
N SER A 267 -2.85 7.05 -18.51
CA SER A 267 -3.22 6.85 -19.91
C SER A 267 -3.20 5.37 -20.29
N LYS A 268 -2.14 4.65 -19.88
CA LYS A 268 -2.00 3.23 -20.18
C LYS A 268 -3.08 2.40 -19.49
N ARG A 269 -3.38 2.61 -18.20
CA ARG A 269 -4.25 1.71 -17.42
C ARG A 269 -5.71 2.15 -17.39
N TYR A 270 -5.96 3.46 -17.29
CA TYR A 270 -7.29 4.03 -17.05
C TYR A 270 -7.80 4.89 -18.22
N TYR A 271 -7.02 5.01 -19.31
CA TYR A 271 -7.46 5.62 -20.58
C TYR A 271 -7.83 7.11 -20.50
N PHE A 272 -7.25 7.85 -19.57
CA PHE A 272 -7.44 9.30 -19.46
C PHE A 272 -6.12 10.04 -19.19
N GLU A 273 -6.10 11.33 -19.46
CA GLU A 273 -5.02 12.25 -19.08
C GLU A 273 -5.44 13.07 -17.85
N CYS A 274 -4.57 13.18 -16.86
CA CYS A 274 -4.89 13.90 -15.63
C CYS A 274 -4.67 15.41 -15.79
N GLU A 275 -5.67 16.19 -15.44
CA GLU A 275 -5.66 17.66 -15.46
C GLU A 275 -5.78 18.27 -14.06
N CYS A 276 -5.42 17.50 -13.01
CA CYS A 276 -5.45 18.03 -11.65
C CYS A 276 -4.47 19.22 -11.50
N PRO A 277 -4.71 20.13 -10.52
CA PRO A 277 -3.86 21.31 -10.32
C PRO A 277 -2.37 21.01 -10.21
N ARG A 278 -2.02 19.87 -9.60
CA ARG A 278 -0.63 19.41 -9.49
C ARG A 278 -0.02 19.07 -10.85
N CYS A 279 -0.72 18.30 -11.69
CA CYS A 279 -0.23 17.96 -13.02
C CYS A 279 -0.09 19.18 -13.93
N ILE A 280 -1.00 20.16 -13.82
CA ILE A 280 -0.90 21.41 -14.58
C ILE A 280 0.39 22.16 -14.18
N ARG A 281 0.62 22.37 -12.89
CA ARG A 281 1.84 23.03 -12.39
C ARG A 281 3.12 22.30 -12.78
N GLU A 282 3.16 20.97 -12.61
CA GLU A 282 4.37 20.18 -12.92
C GLU A 282 4.66 20.13 -14.43
N LYS A 283 3.65 20.21 -15.31
CA LYS A 283 3.85 20.36 -16.76
C LYS A 283 4.47 21.70 -17.14
N GLU A 284 4.16 22.77 -16.39
CA GLU A 284 4.69 24.12 -16.64
C GLU A 284 6.11 24.31 -16.09
N ILE A 285 6.37 23.80 -14.88
CA ILE A 285 7.61 24.04 -14.13
C ILE A 285 8.65 22.93 -14.35
N GLY A 286 8.20 21.72 -14.71
CA GLY A 286 9.02 20.51 -14.78
C GLY A 286 8.90 19.62 -13.54
N ASP A 287 9.34 18.37 -13.66
CA ASP A 287 9.26 17.37 -12.59
C ASP A 287 10.26 17.67 -11.46
N GLY A 288 9.82 18.35 -10.40
CA GLY A 288 10.56 18.52 -9.14
C GLY A 288 11.89 19.29 -9.22
N GLU A 289 12.33 19.84 -8.10
CA GLU A 289 13.58 20.63 -8.06
C GLU A 289 14.80 19.72 -7.93
N PHE A 290 15.85 20.02 -8.72
CA PHE A 290 17.18 19.46 -8.54
C PHE A 290 17.94 20.22 -7.44
N LEU A 291 19.01 19.63 -6.90
CA LEU A 291 19.84 20.28 -5.87
C LEU A 291 20.48 21.59 -6.34
N LYS A 292 20.64 21.77 -7.66
CA LYS A 292 21.19 22.95 -8.33
C LYS A 292 20.50 23.11 -9.69
N GLU A 293 20.61 24.30 -10.29
CA GLU A 293 20.15 24.52 -11.66
C GLU A 293 20.85 23.54 -12.62
N VAL A 294 20.04 22.82 -13.40
CA VAL A 294 20.50 21.85 -14.40
C VAL A 294 20.83 22.63 -15.66
N THR A 295 22.10 22.62 -16.07
CA THR A 295 22.50 23.21 -17.36
C THR A 295 22.08 22.31 -18.53
N ASP A 296 22.08 22.84 -19.76
CA ASP A 296 21.81 22.04 -20.96
C ASP A 296 22.73 20.81 -21.09
N LEU A 297 23.97 20.91 -20.59
CA LEU A 297 24.92 19.80 -20.58
C LEU A 297 24.56 18.73 -19.53
N ASP A 298 23.98 19.15 -18.40
CA ASP A 298 23.54 18.26 -17.32
C ASP A 298 22.22 17.56 -17.66
N SER A 299 21.34 18.20 -18.44
CA SER A 299 19.99 17.70 -18.74
C SER A 299 20.01 16.30 -19.37
N LYS A 300 20.84 16.08 -20.39
CA LYS A 300 20.94 14.75 -21.02
C LYS A 300 21.50 13.69 -20.06
N LEU A 301 22.51 14.06 -19.26
CA LEU A 301 23.12 13.15 -18.29
C LEU A 301 22.12 12.75 -17.20
N VAL A 302 21.33 13.70 -16.71
CA VAL A 302 20.26 13.50 -15.74
C VAL A 302 19.16 12.60 -16.29
N ASP A 303 18.72 12.84 -17.53
CA ASP A 303 17.69 12.01 -18.18
C ASP A 303 18.15 10.57 -18.41
N ASP A 304 19.39 10.38 -18.87
CA ASP A 304 19.98 9.06 -19.09
C ASP A 304 20.16 8.31 -17.75
N ALA A 305 20.61 9.02 -16.70
CA ALA A 305 20.71 8.49 -15.34
C ALA A 305 19.33 8.08 -14.78
N GLN A 306 18.30 8.89 -15.00
CA GLN A 306 16.93 8.57 -14.61
C GLN A 306 16.44 7.28 -15.30
N LYS A 307 16.61 7.19 -16.62
CA LYS A 307 16.18 6.03 -17.40
C LYS A 307 16.88 4.75 -16.95
N GLU A 308 18.20 4.80 -16.74
CA GLU A 308 18.98 3.65 -16.27
C GLU A 308 18.54 3.22 -14.86
N ALA A 309 18.36 4.18 -13.95
CA ALA A 309 17.91 3.90 -12.59
C ALA A 309 16.52 3.27 -12.53
N VAL A 310 15.57 3.75 -13.35
CA VAL A 310 14.23 3.15 -13.48
C VAL A 310 14.31 1.74 -14.06
N GLY A 311 15.15 1.50 -15.07
CA GLY A 311 15.35 0.16 -15.63
C GLY A 311 15.88 -0.84 -14.59
N LEU A 312 16.83 -0.42 -13.76
CA LEU A 312 17.36 -1.24 -12.66
C LEU A 312 16.34 -1.49 -11.54
N LEU A 313 15.49 -0.51 -11.24
CA LEU A 313 14.37 -0.65 -10.32
C LEU A 313 13.37 -1.71 -10.81
N GLU A 314 12.95 -1.65 -12.07
CA GLU A 314 12.05 -2.66 -12.64
C GLU A 314 12.68 -4.06 -12.67
N ALA A 315 13.99 -4.14 -12.98
CA ALA A 315 14.72 -5.40 -12.88
C ALA A 315 14.75 -5.96 -11.45
N ALA A 316 14.92 -5.10 -10.43
CA ALA A 316 14.94 -5.52 -9.02
C ALA A 316 13.58 -6.09 -8.55
N LYS A 317 12.47 -5.58 -9.09
CA LYS A 317 11.11 -6.07 -8.81
C LYS A 317 10.84 -7.48 -9.33
N SER A 318 11.63 -7.98 -10.28
CA SER A 318 11.53 -9.38 -10.71
C SER A 318 11.92 -10.39 -9.61
N ARG A 319 12.50 -9.92 -8.48
CA ARG A 319 12.81 -10.68 -7.26
C ARG A 319 13.55 -12.00 -7.52
N ILE A 320 14.50 -12.01 -8.47
CA ILE A 320 15.33 -13.20 -8.78
C ILE A 320 16.03 -13.72 -7.52
N SER A 321 16.61 -12.82 -6.72
CA SER A 321 17.08 -13.10 -5.35
C SER A 321 17.25 -11.81 -4.57
N PRO A 322 17.12 -11.80 -3.23
CA PRO A 322 17.31 -10.60 -2.41
C PRO A 322 18.67 -9.93 -2.67
N ALA A 323 19.75 -10.72 -2.75
CA ALA A 323 21.09 -10.21 -3.01
C ALA A 323 21.25 -9.55 -4.39
N ALA A 324 20.59 -10.08 -5.42
CA ALA A 324 20.60 -9.48 -6.76
C ALA A 324 19.81 -8.17 -6.77
N SER A 325 18.62 -8.14 -6.16
CA SER A 325 17.80 -6.92 -6.03
C SER A 325 18.54 -5.83 -5.27
N ILE A 326 19.19 -6.15 -4.14
CA ILE A 326 20.01 -5.19 -3.38
C ILE A 326 21.11 -4.57 -4.26
N ARG A 327 21.85 -5.39 -5.03
CA ARG A 327 22.91 -4.88 -5.91
C ARG A 327 22.37 -3.95 -6.99
N SER A 328 21.27 -4.32 -7.65
CA SER A 328 20.65 -3.49 -8.69
C SER A 328 20.14 -2.16 -8.14
N LEU A 329 19.49 -2.18 -6.97
CA LEU A 329 18.95 -0.97 -6.32
C LEU A 329 20.06 -0.02 -5.89
N LYS A 330 21.11 -0.54 -5.26
CA LYS A 330 22.29 0.29 -4.90
C LYS A 330 22.97 0.87 -6.13
N ARG A 331 23.08 0.10 -7.22
CA ARG A 331 23.64 0.59 -8.48
C ARG A 331 22.80 1.74 -9.04
N ALA A 332 21.47 1.60 -9.05
CA ALA A 332 20.56 2.65 -9.48
C ALA A 332 20.72 3.94 -8.65
N MET A 333 20.76 3.81 -7.32
CA MET A 333 20.97 4.94 -6.42
C MET A 333 22.35 5.60 -6.65
N SER A 334 23.40 4.83 -6.91
CA SER A 334 24.73 5.34 -7.23
C SER A 334 24.71 6.14 -8.55
N ILE A 335 24.06 5.64 -9.60
CA ILE A 335 23.93 6.34 -10.89
C ILE A 335 23.29 7.72 -10.72
N LEU A 336 22.19 7.80 -9.97
CA LEU A 336 21.53 9.08 -9.70
C LEU A 336 22.44 10.04 -8.92
N ARG A 337 23.16 9.55 -7.90
CA ARG A 337 24.08 10.38 -7.13
C ARG A 337 25.26 10.90 -7.95
N LYS A 338 25.76 10.14 -8.94
CA LYS A 338 26.86 10.57 -9.84
C LYS A 338 26.53 11.83 -10.63
N THR A 339 25.25 12.17 -10.77
CA THR A 339 24.83 13.43 -11.39
C THR A 339 25.15 14.64 -10.51
N LEU A 340 25.39 14.46 -9.20
CA LEU A 340 25.62 15.51 -8.20
C LEU A 340 24.48 16.53 -8.02
N VAL A 341 23.41 16.39 -8.79
CA VAL A 341 22.23 17.29 -8.77
C VAL A 341 20.97 16.58 -8.27
N TRP A 342 21.00 15.25 -8.11
CA TRP A 342 19.79 14.48 -7.73
C TRP A 342 19.50 14.53 -6.22
N PRO A 343 18.34 15.05 -5.78
CA PRO A 343 17.96 15.06 -4.36
C PRO A 343 17.55 13.68 -3.84
N LEU A 344 17.83 13.38 -2.57
CA LEU A 344 17.36 12.16 -1.89
C LEU A 344 15.82 12.05 -1.86
N THR A 345 15.14 13.18 -1.93
CA THR A 345 13.68 13.34 -1.83
C THR A 345 12.98 13.28 -3.18
N ARG A 346 13.73 13.18 -4.29
CA ARG A 346 13.19 13.16 -5.65
C ARG A 346 13.09 11.74 -6.18
N GLN A 347 11.95 11.37 -6.76
CA GLN A 347 11.80 10.09 -7.46
C GLN A 347 12.77 9.96 -8.64
N PRO A 348 13.28 8.77 -8.98
CA PRO A 348 12.91 7.46 -8.41
C PRO A 348 13.72 7.11 -7.15
N TYR A 349 14.49 8.05 -6.58
CA TYR A 349 15.39 7.77 -5.46
C TYR A 349 14.64 7.34 -4.19
N VAL A 350 13.52 7.98 -3.89
CA VAL A 350 12.62 7.62 -2.77
C VAL A 350 12.14 6.18 -2.92
N ARG A 351 11.63 5.83 -4.11
CA ARG A 351 11.17 4.46 -4.41
C ARG A 351 12.29 3.44 -4.36
N LEU A 352 13.46 3.74 -4.90
CA LEU A 352 14.65 2.89 -4.81
C LEU A 352 15.02 2.56 -3.37
N ARG A 353 14.95 3.54 -2.47
CA ARG A 353 15.25 3.33 -1.05
C ARG A 353 14.21 2.45 -0.35
N ASN A 354 12.92 2.64 -0.65
CA ASN A 354 11.85 1.79 -0.11
C ASN A 354 12.03 0.33 -0.55
N GLU A 355 12.32 0.08 -1.83
CA GLU A 355 12.60 -1.26 -2.34
C GLU A 355 13.91 -1.84 -1.78
N LEU A 356 14.90 -1.00 -1.50
CA LEU A 356 16.16 -1.44 -0.87
C LEU A 356 15.91 -1.88 0.57
N ILE A 357 15.13 -1.12 1.34
CA ILE A 357 14.68 -1.48 2.69
C ILE A 357 13.97 -2.84 2.67
N ALA A 358 13.01 -3.03 1.76
CA ALA A 358 12.31 -4.31 1.61
C ALA A 358 13.26 -5.47 1.25
N SER A 359 14.16 -5.26 0.27
CA SER A 359 15.12 -6.30 -0.15
C SER A 359 16.14 -6.65 0.94
N LEU A 360 16.56 -5.67 1.75
CA LEU A 360 17.45 -5.89 2.90
C LEU A 360 16.74 -6.65 4.03
N MET A 361 15.45 -6.38 4.27
CA MET A 361 14.63 -7.15 5.20
C MET A 361 14.49 -8.62 4.74
N ASP A 362 14.21 -8.87 3.46
CA ASP A 362 14.17 -10.22 2.90
C ASP A 362 15.51 -10.95 3.06
N ALA A 363 16.63 -10.22 2.99
CA ALA A 363 17.97 -10.73 3.19
C ALA A 363 18.41 -10.82 4.68
N GLN A 364 17.53 -10.46 5.63
CA GLN A 364 17.82 -10.41 7.07
C GLN A 364 19.01 -9.50 7.44
N GLN A 365 19.30 -8.47 6.64
CA GLN A 365 20.38 -7.50 6.89
C GLN A 365 19.85 -6.32 7.73
N LEU A 366 19.36 -6.62 8.93
CA LEU A 366 18.56 -5.70 9.75
C LEU A 366 19.30 -4.43 10.19
N GLN A 367 20.61 -4.52 10.36
CA GLN A 367 21.47 -3.37 10.66
C GLN A 367 21.50 -2.38 9.49
N CYS A 368 21.57 -2.88 8.25
CA CYS A 368 21.48 -2.05 7.06
C CYS A 368 20.07 -1.45 6.93
N VAL A 369 19.03 -2.24 7.20
CA VAL A 369 17.64 -1.73 7.25
C VAL A 369 17.53 -0.57 8.23
N PHE A 370 18.16 -0.65 9.41
CA PHE A 370 18.13 0.41 10.42
C PHE A 370 18.69 1.72 9.88
N VAL A 371 19.87 1.68 9.25
CA VAL A 371 20.49 2.87 8.63
C VAL A 371 19.59 3.45 7.54
N GLN A 372 19.04 2.61 6.67
CA GLN A 372 18.18 3.06 5.57
C GLN A 372 16.85 3.66 6.08
N CYS A 373 16.26 3.10 7.13
CA CYS A 373 15.09 3.65 7.83
C CYS A 373 15.39 4.97 8.52
N ALA A 374 16.56 5.11 9.17
CA ALA A 374 16.99 6.36 9.79
C ALA A 374 17.14 7.49 8.74
N ILE A 375 17.78 7.20 7.60
CA ILE A 375 17.88 8.16 6.49
C ILE A 375 16.48 8.54 5.99
N ARG A 376 15.59 7.56 5.81
CA ARG A 376 14.22 7.82 5.36
C ARG A 376 13.47 8.72 6.35
N HIS A 377 13.55 8.40 7.63
CA HIS A 377 12.89 9.14 8.70
C HIS A 377 13.38 10.59 8.84
N LEU A 378 14.69 10.83 8.74
CA LEU A 378 15.29 12.15 8.99
C LEU A 378 15.47 13.02 7.75
N ARG A 379 15.57 12.43 6.55
CA ARG A 379 15.89 13.18 5.31
C ARG A 379 14.83 13.12 4.23
N ILE A 380 13.93 12.13 4.26
CA ILE A 380 13.00 11.88 3.15
C ILE A 380 11.56 12.15 3.57
N ASP A 381 11.06 11.42 4.57
CA ASP A 381 9.65 11.49 4.97
C ASP A 381 9.20 12.92 5.33
N PRO A 382 10.00 13.77 6.04
CA PRO A 382 9.60 15.14 6.34
C PRO A 382 9.40 16.05 5.11
N VAL A 383 10.03 15.70 3.98
CA VAL A 383 9.93 16.47 2.73
C VAL A 383 8.87 15.87 1.80
N VAL A 384 8.80 14.54 1.71
CA VAL A 384 7.85 13.83 0.84
C VAL A 384 6.43 13.86 1.44
N TYR A 385 6.33 13.82 2.77
CA TYR A 385 5.08 13.84 3.52
C TYR A 385 5.11 14.96 4.58
N PRO A 386 5.03 16.24 4.16
CA PRO A 386 5.22 17.38 5.06
C PRO A 386 4.05 17.58 6.04
N ALA A 387 2.90 16.96 5.79
CA ALA A 387 1.76 17.04 6.67
C ALA A 387 2.07 16.33 7.99
N LYS A 388 1.59 16.90 9.11
CA LYS A 388 1.77 16.32 10.45
C LYS A 388 1.31 14.86 10.52
N TRP A 389 0.24 14.53 9.81
CA TRP A 389 -0.27 13.19 9.63
C TRP A 389 -0.31 12.82 8.16
N HIS A 390 0.31 11.69 7.80
CA HIS A 390 0.16 11.03 6.52
C HIS A 390 0.31 9.52 6.75
N PRO A 391 -0.61 8.69 6.27
CA PRO A 391 -0.67 7.29 6.67
C PRO A 391 0.57 6.46 6.25
N VAL A 392 1.20 6.82 5.13
CA VAL A 392 2.46 6.17 4.71
C VAL A 392 3.63 6.56 5.63
N ALA A 393 3.68 7.82 6.08
CA ALA A 393 4.76 8.31 6.94
C ALA A 393 4.64 7.75 8.36
N THR A 394 3.43 7.63 8.89
CA THR A 394 3.19 6.97 10.18
C THR A 394 3.50 5.48 10.10
N MET A 395 3.16 4.81 9.01
CA MET A 395 3.57 3.42 8.76
C MET A 395 5.10 3.29 8.71
N HIS A 396 5.83 4.19 8.04
CA HIS A 396 7.30 4.18 8.04
C HIS A 396 7.89 4.31 9.44
N LYS A 397 7.34 5.20 10.27
CA LYS A 397 7.70 5.37 11.68
C LYS A 397 7.44 4.08 12.47
N TRP A 398 6.28 3.45 12.26
CA TRP A 398 5.96 2.17 12.89
C TRP A 398 6.94 1.06 12.50
N MET A 399 7.23 0.89 11.21
CA MET A 399 8.22 -0.09 10.75
C MET A 399 9.59 0.14 11.40
N PHE A 400 9.96 1.41 11.59
CA PHE A 400 11.23 1.76 12.23
C PHE A 400 11.23 1.39 13.72
N VAL A 401 10.13 1.67 14.43
CA VAL A 401 9.91 1.21 15.82
C VAL A 401 10.00 -0.32 15.91
N SER A 402 9.26 -1.06 15.08
CA SER A 402 9.25 -2.53 15.09
C SER A 402 10.65 -3.11 14.85
N LEU A 403 11.42 -2.52 13.93
CA LEU A 403 12.81 -2.89 13.69
C LEU A 403 13.70 -2.64 14.91
N MET A 404 13.61 -1.45 15.52
CA MET A 404 14.42 -1.11 16.70
C MET A 404 14.10 -2.01 17.89
N ARG A 405 12.82 -2.38 18.08
CA ARG A 405 12.40 -3.33 19.11
C ARG A 405 13.05 -4.69 18.89
N TYR A 406 13.03 -5.19 17.65
CA TYR A 406 13.70 -6.45 17.30
C TYR A 406 15.21 -6.39 17.57
N LEU A 407 15.88 -5.32 17.12
CA LEU A 407 17.33 -5.14 17.33
C LEU A 407 17.69 -5.04 18.82
N THR A 408 16.83 -4.43 19.62
CA THR A 408 16.99 -4.36 21.08
C THR A 408 16.96 -5.74 21.72
N GLN A 409 16.03 -6.60 21.30
CA GLN A 409 15.95 -7.99 21.79
C GLN A 409 17.14 -8.85 21.33
N ALA A 410 17.67 -8.59 20.14
CA ALA A 410 18.83 -9.30 19.61
C ALA A 410 20.15 -8.95 20.33
N GLY A 411 20.20 -7.83 21.07
CA GLY A 411 21.30 -7.50 21.97
C GLY A 411 22.58 -6.97 21.33
N ASN A 412 22.62 -6.71 20.02
CA ASN A 412 23.76 -6.04 19.37
C ASN A 412 23.38 -5.38 18.03
N LEU A 413 23.65 -4.07 17.91
CA LEU A 413 23.52 -3.32 16.66
C LEU A 413 24.59 -3.67 15.62
N GLY A 414 25.76 -4.17 16.02
CA GLY A 414 26.77 -4.72 15.11
C GLY A 414 27.26 -3.74 14.02
N PHE A 415 27.39 -4.25 12.80
CA PHE A 415 27.92 -3.52 11.63
C PHE A 415 26.89 -3.44 10.52
N ALA A 416 26.83 -2.29 9.84
CA ALA A 416 26.03 -2.03 8.65
C ALA A 416 26.91 -1.40 7.56
N GLU A 417 27.27 -2.18 6.53
CA GLU A 417 27.93 -1.65 5.30
C GLU A 417 29.12 -0.72 5.56
N GLY A 418 30.07 -1.16 6.38
CA GLY A 418 31.27 -0.38 6.72
C GLY A 418 31.08 0.61 7.87
N ILE A 419 29.85 0.77 8.37
CA ILE A 419 29.52 1.53 9.57
C ILE A 419 29.49 0.58 10.76
N ASP A 420 30.31 0.89 11.76
CA ASP A 420 30.25 0.24 13.06
C ASP A 420 29.21 0.96 13.92
N LEU A 421 28.01 0.40 14.02
CA LEU A 421 26.90 1.01 14.74
C LEU A 421 27.16 1.07 16.26
N SER A 422 28.05 0.21 16.77
CA SER A 422 28.40 0.20 18.20
C SER A 422 29.10 1.50 18.65
N LYS A 423 29.76 2.22 17.73
CA LYS A 423 30.43 3.49 18.01
C LYS A 423 29.49 4.62 18.41
N TYR A 424 28.23 4.55 17.99
CA TYR A 424 27.25 5.58 18.29
C TYR A 424 26.61 5.37 19.67
N GLN A 425 26.72 4.18 20.26
CA GLN A 425 26.17 3.86 21.60
C GLN A 425 24.72 4.33 21.74
N LEU A 426 23.88 3.92 20.79
CA LEU A 426 22.47 4.34 20.70
C LEU A 426 21.64 3.66 21.79
N ASN A 427 20.81 4.45 22.47
CA ASN A 427 19.73 3.95 23.30
C ASN A 427 18.45 3.84 22.47
N LEU A 428 18.22 2.67 21.87
CA LEU A 428 17.06 2.42 21.04
C LEU A 428 15.73 2.57 21.79
N PHE A 429 15.68 2.38 23.12
CA PHE A 429 14.45 2.55 23.89
C PHE A 429 13.96 4.01 23.88
N LEU A 430 14.87 4.98 24.01
CA LEU A 430 14.52 6.41 23.96
C LEU A 430 14.05 6.82 22.56
N LEU A 431 14.69 6.29 21.51
CA LEU A 431 14.27 6.52 20.12
C LEU A 431 12.88 5.92 19.85
N ILE A 432 12.64 4.67 20.27
CA ILE A 432 11.33 4.01 20.15
C ILE A 432 10.26 4.84 20.87
N TYR A 433 10.52 5.22 22.12
CA TYR A 433 9.57 6.00 22.92
C TYR A 433 9.25 7.34 22.26
N SER A 434 10.27 8.06 21.77
CA SER A 434 10.11 9.34 21.06
C SER A 434 9.24 9.20 19.81
N ILE A 435 9.44 8.17 18.98
CA ILE A 435 8.62 7.95 17.79
C ILE A 435 7.19 7.55 18.17
N LEU A 436 7.00 6.72 19.20
CA LEU A 436 5.66 6.32 19.65
C LEU A 436 4.85 7.52 20.17
N LEU A 437 5.49 8.46 20.87
CA LEU A 437 4.85 9.71 21.28
C LEU A 437 4.40 10.54 20.08
N ASP A 438 5.24 10.66 19.05
CA ASP A 438 4.90 11.37 17.82
C ASP A 438 3.75 10.69 17.06
N LEU A 439 3.73 9.35 17.02
CA LEU A 439 2.62 8.58 16.47
C LEU A 439 1.31 8.81 17.25
N GLU A 440 1.35 8.86 18.58
CA GLU A 440 0.17 9.08 19.43
C GLU A 440 -0.53 10.41 19.14
N VAL A 441 0.24 11.46 18.84
CA VAL A 441 -0.30 12.80 18.54
C VAL A 441 -1.30 12.79 17.39
N THR A 442 -1.19 11.83 16.47
CA THR A 442 -2.06 11.71 15.30
C THR A 442 -2.79 10.37 15.21
N ALA A 443 -2.71 9.53 16.24
CA ALA A 443 -3.24 8.17 16.23
C ALA A 443 -4.76 8.11 16.00
N SER A 444 -5.52 9.14 16.42
CA SER A 444 -6.96 9.22 16.17
C SER A 444 -7.35 9.39 14.69
N ASN A 445 -6.38 9.74 13.83
CA ASN A 445 -6.58 9.81 12.39
C ASN A 445 -6.33 8.45 11.73
N GLU A 446 -5.82 7.46 12.48
CA GLU A 446 -5.46 6.16 11.95
C GLU A 446 -6.63 5.19 11.81
N LEU A 447 -6.38 4.07 11.13
CA LEU A 447 -7.32 2.94 11.15
C LEU A 447 -7.42 2.37 12.57
N PRO A 448 -8.58 1.83 12.98
CA PRO A 448 -8.77 1.34 14.34
C PRO A 448 -7.69 0.36 14.82
N THR A 449 -7.28 -0.61 13.99
CA THR A 449 -6.20 -1.55 14.37
C THR A 449 -4.86 -0.85 14.53
N VAL A 450 -4.56 0.16 13.72
CA VAL A 450 -3.29 0.91 13.79
C VAL A 450 -3.26 1.79 15.04
N GLU A 451 -4.36 2.50 15.32
CA GLU A 451 -4.55 3.27 16.56
C GLU A 451 -4.38 2.37 17.80
N ASP A 452 -5.04 1.20 17.81
CA ASP A 452 -4.94 0.21 18.89
C ASP A 452 -3.49 -0.25 19.12
N ILE A 453 -2.72 -0.41 18.03
CA ILE A 453 -1.32 -0.86 18.07
C ILE A 453 -0.38 0.24 18.57
N TYR A 454 -0.54 1.48 18.10
CA TYR A 454 0.29 2.61 18.54
C TYR A 454 0.10 2.87 20.02
N ARG A 455 -1.16 2.97 20.48
CA ARG A 455 -1.50 3.17 21.89
C ARG A 455 -1.07 2.02 22.77
N GLY A 456 -1.33 0.79 22.32
CA GLY A 456 -0.90 -0.41 23.03
C GLY A 456 0.62 -0.43 23.22
N SER A 457 1.38 -0.09 22.18
CA SER A 457 2.84 -0.08 22.24
C SER A 457 3.39 1.04 23.13
N LEU A 458 2.78 2.23 23.10
CA LEU A 458 3.18 3.34 23.97
C LEU A 458 2.89 3.03 25.45
N SER A 459 1.76 2.37 25.75
CA SER A 459 1.38 2.04 27.13
C SER A 459 2.42 1.19 27.87
N LEU A 460 3.18 0.35 27.15
CA LEU A 460 4.29 -0.44 27.71
C LEU A 460 5.42 0.41 28.30
N PHE A 461 5.53 1.69 27.92
CA PHE A 461 6.51 2.63 28.47
C PHE A 461 5.94 3.47 29.62
N VAL A 462 4.63 3.71 29.65
CA VAL A 462 3.95 4.50 30.69
C VAL A 462 3.98 3.77 32.04
N ASP A 463 3.90 2.44 32.02
CA ASP A 463 4.02 1.59 33.21
C ASP A 463 5.44 1.61 33.83
N ALA A 464 6.41 2.26 33.18
CA ALA A 464 7.80 2.38 33.64
C ALA A 464 8.16 3.75 34.27
N GLU A 465 7.16 4.59 34.60
CA GLU A 465 7.32 5.95 35.19
C GLU A 465 8.09 6.97 34.32
N TRP A 466 8.17 6.75 33.00
CA TRP A 466 8.81 7.71 32.08
C TRP A 466 7.87 8.90 31.78
N THR A 467 8.31 10.12 32.08
CA THR A 467 7.64 11.34 31.63
C THR A 467 8.40 11.97 30.47
N LEU A 468 7.69 12.51 29.48
CA LEU A 468 8.30 13.18 28.33
C LEU A 468 9.25 14.31 28.77
N GLU A 469 8.82 15.13 29.73
CA GLU A 469 9.60 16.25 30.26
C GLU A 469 10.92 15.80 30.87
N ALA A 470 10.94 14.67 31.61
CA ALA A 470 12.16 14.14 32.19
C ALA A 470 13.10 13.53 31.15
N MET A 471 12.54 12.89 30.11
CA MET A 471 13.32 12.14 29.12
C MET A 471 13.78 12.99 27.93
N GLN A 472 13.15 14.15 27.67
CA GLN A 472 13.43 14.97 26.49
C GLN A 472 14.93 15.28 26.28
N PRO A 473 15.71 15.70 27.30
CA PRO A 473 17.12 15.99 27.11
C PRO A 473 17.95 14.78 26.68
N ASP A 474 17.55 13.57 27.06
CA ASP A 474 18.23 12.35 26.67
C ASP A 474 17.74 11.85 25.30
N ILE A 475 16.45 12.03 24.99
CA ILE A 475 15.90 11.81 23.65
C ILE A 475 16.63 12.67 22.62
N ASP A 476 16.82 13.96 22.90
CA ASP A 476 17.50 14.88 21.99
C ASP A 476 18.94 14.44 21.70
N LYS A 477 19.69 14.03 22.73
CA LYS A 477 21.04 13.47 22.58
C LYS A 477 21.05 12.20 21.73
N GLU A 478 20.06 11.32 21.88
CA GLU A 478 19.98 10.12 21.05
C GLU A 478 19.71 10.46 19.58
N TRP A 479 18.85 11.44 19.31
CA TRP A 479 18.63 11.91 17.94
C TRP A 479 19.86 12.60 17.34
N GLU A 480 20.63 13.38 18.11
CA GLU A 480 21.91 13.93 17.64
C GLU A 480 22.91 12.84 17.20
N LYS A 481 22.93 11.70 17.91
CA LYS A 481 23.75 10.55 17.51
C LYS A 481 23.24 9.92 16.22
N VAL A 482 21.92 9.79 16.04
CA VAL A 482 21.31 9.24 14.81
C VAL A 482 21.52 10.19 13.62
N GLU A 483 21.45 11.50 13.84
CA GLU A 483 21.79 12.53 12.84
C GLU A 483 23.22 12.36 12.35
N LYS A 484 24.18 12.23 13.27
CA LYS A 484 25.58 11.96 12.91
C LYS A 484 25.75 10.64 12.16
N LEU A 485 25.04 9.58 12.57
CA LEU A 485 25.04 8.30 11.88
C LEU A 485 24.53 8.44 10.43
N VAL A 486 23.44 9.16 10.23
CA VAL A 486 22.85 9.40 8.91
C VAL A 486 23.82 10.18 8.03
N ASP A 487 24.47 11.21 8.56
CA ASP A 487 25.47 11.98 7.81
C ASP A 487 26.68 11.13 7.41
N ASP A 488 27.19 10.30 8.32
CA ASP A 488 28.30 9.40 8.03
C ASP A 488 27.91 8.34 6.99
N ALA A 489 26.69 7.80 7.07
CA ALA A 489 26.16 6.84 6.10
C ALA A 489 26.04 7.44 4.69
N LEU A 490 25.51 8.66 4.60
CA LEU A 490 25.39 9.36 3.31
C LEU A 490 26.77 9.69 2.71
N ARG A 491 27.76 10.06 3.53
CA ARG A 491 29.15 10.27 3.08
C ARG A 491 29.84 8.99 2.60
N ILE A 492 29.64 7.86 3.28
CA ILE A 492 30.21 6.58 2.83
C ILE A 492 29.60 6.17 1.50
N ASP A 493 28.29 6.32 1.37
CA ASP A 493 27.63 6.11 0.09
C ASP A 493 28.21 7.04 -0.99
N GLU A 494 28.48 8.32 -0.68
CA GLU A 494 29.14 9.26 -1.60
C GLU A 494 30.58 8.87 -1.96
N ALA A 495 31.36 8.32 -1.04
CA ALA A 495 32.74 7.89 -1.29
C ALA A 495 32.85 6.55 -2.04
N SER A 496 31.77 5.76 -2.06
CA SER A 496 31.68 4.47 -2.78
C SER A 496 31.33 4.59 -4.27
N VAL A 497 31.04 5.83 -4.71
CA VAL A 497 30.60 6.25 -6.05
C VAL A 497 31.82 6.58 -6.90
#